data_AF-A0A965U303-F1
#
_entry.id   AF-A0A965U303-F1
#
_cell.length_a   1.000
_cell.length_b   1.000
_cell.length_c   1.000
_cell.angle_alpha   90.00
_cell.angle_beta   90.00
_cell.angle_gamma   90.00
#
_symmetry.space_group_name_H-M   'P 1'
#
loop_
_entity.id
_entity.type
_entity.pdbx_description
1 polymer ?
#
loop_
_entity_poly.entity_id
_entity_poly.type
_entity_poly.pdbx_seq_one_letter_code
_entity_poly.pdbx_strand_id
1 'polypeptide(L)'
;MDGRLLLRGANGSGKSVTMQSFIPLLLDGNKSPARLDPFGTNARQIGNYLLEDNDGREERTGYLYMEFKRADSDTFITIGMGLKANRRNNKVDSWYFYINDGRRIGKDFYLYKEADSKICLSKIELRNRIGDGGLVLEGQREYMELVNKQLFGFETIDEYKELINLLIQLRTPKLSKDFKPTLINEILSNSLQSLSEDDLRPMSEAVENMDILEANLENLKDSKKAGDKIMSVYDQYNKVVLYEKANAYVKSGEQVGLMKEAGKRNKEELIELTGQLSESQSLKARLEEEFRKE
;
A
#
# COMPACT_ATOMS: atom_id res chain seq x y z
N MET A 1 4.02 -29.29 -27.29
CA MET A 1 5.01 -30.37 -27.43
C MET A 1 4.82 -31.33 -26.28
N ASP A 2 4.71 -32.62 -26.63
CA ASP A 2 4.35 -33.73 -25.75
C ASP A 2 5.30 -33.89 -24.55
N GLY A 3 4.78 -33.62 -23.35
CA GLY A 3 5.39 -34.05 -22.10
C GLY A 3 5.18 -35.56 -21.91
N ARG A 4 6.01 -36.38 -22.54
CA ARG A 4 6.03 -37.83 -22.27
C ARG A 4 6.81 -38.10 -20.99
N LEU A 5 6.13 -38.10 -19.84
CA LEU A 5 6.66 -38.63 -18.59
C LEU A 5 6.17 -40.07 -18.40
N LEU A 6 7.11 -41.00 -18.21
CA LEU A 6 6.85 -42.43 -18.14
C LEU A 6 7.10 -42.92 -16.70
N LEU A 7 6.04 -42.99 -15.89
CA LEU A 7 6.09 -43.59 -14.55
C LEU A 7 5.77 -45.08 -14.65
N ARG A 8 6.82 -45.92 -14.68
CA ARG A 8 6.66 -47.38 -14.53
C ARG A 8 6.43 -47.71 -13.06
N GLY A 9 5.30 -48.36 -12.77
CA GLY A 9 4.92 -48.93 -11.49
C GLY A 9 3.66 -49.79 -11.69
N ALA A 10 3.43 -50.79 -10.84
CA ALA A 10 2.23 -51.63 -10.92
C ALA A 10 0.95 -50.78 -10.81
N ASN A 11 -0.14 -51.21 -11.45
CA ASN A 11 -1.44 -50.52 -11.39
C ASN A 11 -1.92 -50.48 -9.93
N GLY A 12 -2.11 -49.28 -9.37
CA GLY A 12 -2.49 -49.06 -7.96
C GLY A 12 -1.46 -48.29 -7.10
N SER A 13 -0.27 -47.96 -7.62
CA SER A 13 0.82 -47.36 -6.82
C SER A 13 0.79 -45.83 -6.64
N GLY A 14 -0.21 -45.12 -7.18
CA GLY A 14 -0.35 -43.66 -6.98
C GLY A 14 0.31 -42.77 -8.03
N LYS A 15 0.49 -43.23 -9.28
CA LYS A 15 1.18 -42.53 -10.39
C LYS A 15 0.77 -41.05 -10.59
N SER A 16 -0.51 -40.70 -10.44
CA SER A 16 -0.97 -39.30 -10.60
C SER A 16 -0.80 -38.44 -9.35
N VAL A 17 -0.85 -39.08 -8.17
CA VAL A 17 -0.74 -38.42 -6.86
C VAL A 17 0.73 -38.09 -6.55
N THR A 18 1.65 -38.95 -6.97
CA THR A 18 3.10 -38.78 -6.85
C THR A 18 3.65 -37.61 -7.68
N MET A 19 3.00 -37.24 -8.79
CA MET A 19 3.46 -36.16 -9.68
C MET A 19 3.28 -34.77 -9.06
N GLN A 20 2.23 -34.56 -8.25
CA GLN A 20 1.99 -33.30 -7.57
C GLN A 20 2.96 -33.09 -6.39
N SER A 21 3.38 -34.18 -5.73
CA SER A 21 4.28 -34.12 -4.56
C SER A 21 5.67 -33.55 -4.87
N PHE A 22 6.17 -33.70 -6.09
CA PHE A 22 7.55 -33.35 -6.42
C PHE A 22 7.78 -31.90 -6.83
N ILE A 23 6.73 -31.16 -7.18
CA ILE A 23 6.89 -29.76 -7.65
C ILE A 23 7.51 -28.88 -6.55
N PRO A 24 6.93 -28.75 -5.34
CA PRO A 24 7.55 -27.89 -4.34
C PRO A 24 8.80 -28.50 -3.75
N LEU A 25 8.89 -29.83 -3.69
CA LEU A 25 10.14 -30.50 -3.31
C LEU A 25 11.28 -30.03 -4.20
N LEU A 26 11.08 -29.92 -5.52
CA LEU A 26 12.08 -29.39 -6.43
C LEU A 26 12.28 -27.88 -6.31
N LEU A 27 11.28 -27.12 -5.84
CA LEU A 27 11.40 -25.67 -5.66
C LEU A 27 12.12 -25.27 -4.37
N ASP A 28 12.00 -26.06 -3.29
CA ASP A 28 12.52 -25.69 -1.98
C ASP A 28 13.45 -26.73 -1.32
N GLY A 29 13.61 -27.88 -1.96
CA GLY A 29 14.49 -28.96 -1.49
C GLY A 29 14.02 -29.67 -0.22
N ASN A 30 12.80 -29.43 0.26
CA ASN A 30 12.38 -29.94 1.57
C ASN A 30 11.89 -31.39 1.50
N LYS A 31 12.71 -32.30 2.04
CA LYS A 31 12.50 -33.75 2.04
C LYS A 31 11.55 -34.27 3.13
N SER A 32 10.87 -33.39 3.87
CA SER A 32 10.01 -33.82 4.98
C SER A 32 8.87 -34.72 4.50
N PRO A 33 8.55 -35.84 5.20
CA PRO A 33 7.49 -36.77 4.80
C PRO A 33 6.13 -36.10 4.55
N ALA A 34 5.78 -35.09 5.35
CA ALA A 34 4.55 -34.29 5.21
C ALA A 34 4.40 -33.58 3.84
N ARG A 35 5.48 -33.44 3.06
CA ARG A 35 5.49 -32.80 1.74
C ARG A 35 5.44 -33.79 0.58
N LEU A 36 5.79 -35.05 0.86
CA LEU A 36 5.86 -36.13 -0.12
C LEU A 36 4.53 -36.88 -0.23
N ASP A 37 3.75 -36.88 0.85
CA ASP A 37 2.39 -37.40 0.85
C ASP A 37 1.36 -36.27 0.78
N PRO A 38 0.60 -36.15 -0.32
CA PRO A 38 -0.46 -35.13 -0.44
C PRO A 38 -1.64 -35.38 0.51
N PHE A 39 -1.63 -36.51 1.24
CA PHE A 39 -2.59 -36.82 2.30
C PHE A 39 -2.09 -36.48 3.72
N GLY A 40 -0.86 -35.97 3.85
CA GLY A 40 -0.30 -35.53 5.13
C GLY A 40 0.04 -36.65 6.11
N THR A 41 0.13 -37.90 5.65
CA THR A 41 0.56 -39.02 6.51
C THR A 41 2.08 -39.14 6.48
N ASN A 42 2.69 -39.39 7.64
CA ASN A 42 4.14 -39.63 7.76
C ASN A 42 4.57 -41.02 7.24
N ALA A 43 3.67 -41.75 6.56
CA ALA A 43 3.88 -43.15 6.20
C ALA A 43 4.87 -43.36 5.05
N ARG A 44 5.16 -42.31 4.25
CA ARG A 44 6.03 -42.42 3.07
C ARG A 44 7.30 -41.58 3.22
N GLN A 45 8.42 -42.26 3.39
CA GLN A 45 9.75 -41.65 3.38
C GLN A 45 10.31 -41.61 1.95
N ILE A 46 11.13 -40.60 1.64
CA ILE A 46 11.67 -40.38 0.29
C ILE A 46 12.49 -41.59 -0.21
N GLY A 47 13.10 -42.35 0.71
CA GLY A 47 13.84 -43.59 0.40
C GLY A 47 12.98 -44.69 -0.21
N ASN A 48 11.69 -44.76 0.13
CA ASN A 48 10.76 -45.77 -0.40
C ASN A 48 10.45 -45.57 -1.89
N TYR A 49 10.72 -44.38 -2.45
CA TYR A 49 10.61 -44.12 -3.89
C TYR A 49 11.85 -44.59 -4.67
N LEU A 50 12.99 -44.78 -3.99
CA LEU A 50 14.24 -45.22 -4.60
C LEU A 50 14.50 -46.70 -4.39
N LEU A 51 14.14 -47.23 -3.22
CA LEU A 51 14.31 -48.63 -2.84
C LEU A 51 12.93 -49.30 -2.87
N GLU A 52 12.66 -50.08 -3.92
CA GLU A 52 11.48 -50.95 -3.96
C GLU A 52 11.70 -52.14 -3.00
N ASP A 53 10.65 -52.55 -2.29
CA ASP A 53 10.75 -53.62 -1.28
C ASP A 53 11.33 -54.93 -1.83
N ASN A 54 11.14 -55.20 -3.13
CA ASN A 54 11.59 -56.40 -3.85
C ASN A 54 12.95 -56.29 -4.57
N ASP A 55 13.64 -55.14 -4.51
CA ASP A 55 14.95 -54.97 -5.15
C ASP A 55 16.06 -55.42 -4.18
N GLY A 56 16.89 -56.39 -4.55
CA GLY A 56 17.99 -56.92 -3.71
C GLY A 56 19.18 -55.98 -3.56
N ARG A 57 19.07 -54.74 -4.06
CA ARG A 57 20.14 -53.73 -4.06
C ARG A 57 20.19 -52.98 -2.73
N GLU A 58 21.40 -52.83 -2.19
CA GLU A 58 21.62 -52.15 -0.91
C GLU A 58 21.70 -50.61 -1.04
N GLU A 59 22.11 -50.10 -2.21
CA GLU A 59 22.19 -48.66 -2.49
C GLU A 59 21.57 -48.33 -3.85
N ARG A 60 20.83 -47.21 -3.92
CA ARG A 60 20.26 -46.71 -5.17
C ARG A 60 20.35 -45.19 -5.25
N THR A 61 20.83 -44.69 -6.38
CA THR A 61 20.87 -43.25 -6.70
C THR A 61 19.81 -42.93 -7.75
N GLY A 62 19.04 -41.89 -7.53
CA GLY A 62 18.04 -41.37 -8.47
C GLY A 62 18.09 -39.85 -8.56
N TYR A 63 17.55 -39.32 -9.65
CA TYR A 63 17.52 -37.90 -9.92
C TYR A 63 16.09 -37.44 -10.22
N LEU A 64 15.75 -36.27 -9.70
CA LEU A 64 14.51 -35.54 -9.97
C LEU A 64 14.90 -34.18 -10.55
N TYR A 65 14.17 -33.72 -11.57
CA TYR A 65 14.47 -32.43 -12.20
C TYR A 65 13.21 -31.79 -12.80
N MET A 66 13.29 -30.48 -13.00
CA MET A 66 12.30 -29.67 -13.70
C MET A 66 13.01 -28.72 -14.65
N GLU A 67 12.54 -28.67 -15.90
CA GLU A 67 13.04 -27.74 -16.92
C GLU A 67 12.04 -26.60 -17.10
N PHE A 68 12.55 -25.38 -17.14
CA PHE A 68 11.81 -24.17 -17.42
C PHE A 68 12.28 -23.60 -18.74
N LYS A 69 11.35 -23.20 -19.59
CA LYS A 69 11.62 -22.46 -20.82
C LYS A 69 11.14 -21.03 -20.64
N ARG A 70 12.00 -20.06 -20.95
CA ARG A 70 11.60 -18.65 -20.95
C ARG A 70 10.60 -18.39 -22.10
N ALA A 71 9.57 -17.60 -21.86
CA ALA A 71 8.51 -17.41 -22.87
C ALA A 71 8.99 -16.59 -24.09
N ASP A 72 9.93 -15.68 -23.86
CA ASP A 72 10.44 -14.70 -24.84
C ASP A 72 11.70 -15.17 -25.60
N SER A 73 12.29 -16.31 -25.20
CA SER A 73 13.57 -16.78 -25.74
C SER A 73 13.67 -18.31 -25.65
N ASP A 74 14.52 -18.92 -26.48
CA ASP A 74 14.73 -20.38 -26.46
C ASP A 74 15.75 -20.82 -25.40
N THR A 75 15.87 -20.05 -24.32
CA THR A 75 16.74 -20.38 -23.19
C THR A 75 16.02 -21.31 -22.22
N PHE A 76 16.73 -22.37 -21.81
CA PHE A 76 16.24 -23.35 -20.86
C PHE A 76 17.05 -23.27 -19.56
N ILE A 77 16.34 -23.36 -18.44
CA ILE A 77 16.92 -23.47 -17.11
C ILE A 77 16.44 -24.79 -16.52
N THR A 78 17.35 -25.55 -15.94
CA THR A 78 17.00 -26.80 -15.28
C THR A 78 17.39 -26.77 -13.82
N ILE A 79 16.44 -27.12 -12.96
CA ILE A 79 16.69 -27.32 -11.53
C ILE A 79 16.46 -28.78 -11.20
N GLY A 80 17.19 -29.32 -10.23
CA GLY A 80 17.00 -30.70 -9.84
C GLY A 80 17.69 -31.09 -8.55
N MET A 81 17.43 -32.32 -8.12
CA MET A 81 18.09 -32.95 -7.00
C MET A 81 18.47 -34.38 -7.30
N GLY A 82 19.64 -34.78 -6.83
CA GLY A 82 20.06 -36.17 -6.72
C GLY A 82 19.76 -36.68 -5.32
N LEU A 83 19.30 -37.93 -5.24
CA LEU A 83 19.00 -38.64 -4.02
C LEU A 83 19.73 -39.98 -4.04
N LYS A 84 20.50 -40.27 -3.00
CA LYS A 84 21.13 -41.56 -2.79
C LYS A 84 20.56 -42.18 -1.52
N ALA A 85 19.83 -43.27 -1.66
CA ALA A 85 19.27 -44.02 -0.55
C ALA A 85 20.15 -45.24 -0.25
N ASN A 86 20.41 -45.49 1.03
CA ASN A 86 21.11 -46.68 1.52
C ASN A 86 20.20 -47.46 2.49
N ARG A 87 20.00 -48.75 2.22
CA ARG A 87 19.09 -49.63 2.97
C ARG A 87 19.62 -49.96 4.37
N ARG A 88 20.94 -49.97 4.58
CA ARG A 88 21.56 -50.38 5.85
C ARG A 88 21.37 -49.37 6.98
N ASN A 89 21.30 -48.09 6.65
CA ASN A 89 21.20 -47.01 7.64
C ASN A 89 19.92 -46.18 7.51
N ASN A 90 19.06 -46.51 6.53
CA ASN A 90 17.86 -45.76 6.17
C ASN A 90 18.11 -44.24 5.99
N LYS A 91 19.33 -43.86 5.62
CA LYS A 91 19.69 -42.46 5.32
C LYS A 91 19.57 -42.21 3.83
N VAL A 92 19.11 -41.00 3.51
CA VAL A 92 19.06 -40.49 2.14
C VAL A 92 19.96 -39.27 2.04
N ASP A 93 21.08 -39.45 1.36
CA ASP A 93 21.96 -38.35 0.98
C ASP A 93 21.33 -37.61 -0.20
N SER A 94 21.40 -36.28 -0.19
CA SER A 94 20.85 -35.47 -1.26
C SER A 94 21.81 -34.37 -1.67
N TRP A 95 21.79 -34.03 -2.95
CA TRP A 95 22.44 -32.85 -3.49
C TRP A 95 21.50 -32.19 -4.48
N TYR A 96 21.64 -30.89 -4.65
CA TYR A 96 20.85 -30.10 -5.57
C TYR A 96 21.74 -29.66 -6.72
N PHE A 97 21.13 -29.45 -7.88
CA PHE A 97 21.85 -28.94 -9.03
C PHE A 97 20.99 -27.97 -9.82
N TYR A 98 21.68 -27.07 -10.49
CA TYR A 98 21.11 -26.03 -11.32
C TYR A 98 21.94 -25.93 -12.59
N ILE A 99 21.27 -25.80 -13.74
CA ILE A 99 21.88 -25.68 -15.07
C ILE A 99 21.24 -24.47 -15.76
N ASN A 100 22.05 -23.54 -16.25
CA ASN A 100 21.60 -22.30 -16.88
C ASN A 100 22.23 -22.00 -18.25
N ASP A 101 23.01 -22.95 -18.78
CA ASP A 101 23.68 -22.83 -20.07
C ASP A 101 22.79 -23.24 -21.27
N GLY A 102 21.50 -23.47 -21.05
CA GLY A 102 20.54 -23.88 -22.06
C GLY A 102 20.56 -25.38 -22.39
N ARG A 103 21.46 -26.18 -21.81
CA ARG A 103 21.48 -27.63 -22.02
C ARG A 103 20.24 -28.27 -21.43
N ARG A 104 19.69 -29.24 -22.15
CA ARG A 104 18.48 -29.96 -21.75
C ARG A 104 18.76 -31.39 -21.32
N ILE A 105 18.08 -31.82 -20.26
CA ILE A 105 18.21 -33.17 -19.74
C ILE A 105 17.54 -34.16 -20.70
N GLY A 106 18.28 -35.23 -21.05
CA GLY A 106 17.85 -36.24 -22.01
C GLY A 106 18.05 -35.85 -23.48
N LYS A 107 18.62 -34.68 -23.76
CA LYS A 107 19.05 -34.25 -25.10
C LYS A 107 20.55 -33.97 -25.13
N ASP A 108 20.95 -32.88 -24.47
CA ASP A 108 22.32 -32.37 -24.45
C ASP A 108 23.05 -32.81 -23.18
N PHE A 109 22.31 -33.05 -22.10
CA PHE A 109 22.82 -33.47 -20.82
C PHE A 109 22.16 -34.77 -20.35
N TYR A 110 22.95 -35.77 -19.95
CA TYR A 110 22.42 -37.03 -19.43
C TYR A 110 22.87 -37.22 -17.99
N LEU A 111 21.90 -37.50 -17.11
CA LEU A 111 22.10 -37.79 -15.69
C LEU A 111 22.62 -39.23 -15.42
N TYR A 112 22.92 -39.97 -16.48
CA TYR A 112 23.42 -41.34 -16.43
C TYR A 112 24.58 -41.53 -17.38
N LYS A 113 25.36 -42.59 -17.14
CA LYS A 113 26.38 -43.11 -18.05
C LYS A 113 25.82 -44.38 -18.72
N GLU A 114 26.05 -44.50 -20.02
CA GLU A 114 25.87 -45.75 -20.75
C GLU A 114 27.22 -46.46 -20.79
N ALA A 115 27.38 -47.44 -19.92
CA ALA A 115 28.41 -48.47 -20.03
C ALA A 115 27.70 -49.77 -20.49
N ASP A 116 27.50 -50.74 -19.61
CA ASP A 116 26.71 -51.96 -19.88
C ASP A 116 25.24 -51.86 -19.46
N SER A 117 24.95 -50.93 -18.55
CA SER A 117 23.60 -50.57 -18.11
C SER A 117 23.54 -49.08 -17.78
N LYS A 118 22.33 -48.50 -17.72
CA LYS A 118 22.17 -47.08 -17.38
C LYS A 118 22.45 -46.86 -15.89
N ILE A 119 23.64 -46.35 -15.58
CA ILE A 119 24.07 -46.06 -14.21
C ILE A 119 23.96 -44.55 -13.97
N CYS A 120 23.22 -44.15 -12.93
CA CYS A 120 23.08 -42.74 -12.53
C CYS A 120 24.43 -42.14 -12.14
N LEU A 121 24.68 -40.89 -12.52
CA LEU A 121 25.90 -40.16 -12.14
C LEU A 121 26.00 -40.01 -10.62
N SER A 122 27.21 -40.14 -10.07
CA SER A 122 27.46 -39.71 -8.69
C SER A 122 27.49 -38.18 -8.58
N LYS A 123 27.38 -37.64 -7.36
CA LYS A 123 27.50 -36.19 -7.10
C LYS A 123 28.76 -35.56 -7.69
N ILE A 124 29.92 -36.22 -7.54
CA ILE A 124 31.21 -35.72 -8.04
C ILE A 124 31.21 -35.73 -9.57
N GLU A 125 30.70 -36.80 -10.18
CA GLU A 125 30.61 -36.91 -11.63
C GLU A 125 29.63 -35.89 -12.23
N LEU A 126 28.51 -35.64 -11.54
CA LEU A 126 27.55 -34.62 -11.93
C LEU A 126 28.20 -33.23 -11.90
N ARG A 127 28.91 -32.90 -10.82
CA ARG A 127 29.62 -31.61 -10.69
C ARG A 127 30.64 -31.42 -11.81
N ASN A 128 31.45 -32.45 -12.09
CA ASN A 128 32.44 -32.39 -13.17
C ASN A 128 31.80 -32.25 -14.55
N ARG A 129 30.62 -32.85 -14.76
CA ARG A 129 29.92 -32.80 -16.05
C ARG A 129 29.16 -31.49 -16.27
N ILE A 130 28.62 -30.89 -15.21
CA ILE A 130 28.00 -29.56 -15.26
C ILE A 130 29.06 -28.51 -15.56
N GLY A 131 30.22 -28.58 -14.88
CA GLY A 131 31.32 -27.62 -15.08
C GLY A 131 30.85 -26.19 -14.84
N ASP A 132 31.19 -25.29 -15.77
CA ASP A 132 30.85 -23.86 -15.68
C ASP A 132 29.40 -23.53 -16.08
N GLY A 133 28.64 -24.51 -16.59
CA GLY A 133 27.27 -24.34 -17.08
C GLY A 133 26.19 -24.40 -15.99
N GLY A 134 26.59 -24.42 -14.72
CA GLY A 134 25.68 -24.60 -13.60
C GLY A 134 26.38 -24.77 -12.26
N LEU A 135 25.61 -25.15 -11.24
CA LEU A 135 26.09 -25.31 -9.86
C LEU A 135 25.53 -26.57 -9.23
N VAL A 136 26.31 -27.19 -8.34
CA VAL A 136 25.88 -28.30 -7.47
C VAL A 136 25.98 -27.83 -6.03
N LEU A 137 24.89 -27.94 -5.28
CA LEU A 137 24.73 -27.47 -3.92
C LEU A 137 24.37 -28.61 -2.98
N GLU A 138 24.66 -28.44 -1.70
CA GLU A 138 24.31 -29.41 -0.64
C GLU A 138 23.33 -28.81 0.36
N GLY A 139 23.45 -27.50 0.61
CA GLY A 139 22.57 -26.75 1.47
C GLY A 139 21.20 -26.55 0.83
N GLN A 140 20.14 -26.96 1.54
CA GLN A 140 18.77 -26.69 1.13
C GLN A 140 18.49 -25.18 1.06
N ARG A 141 18.97 -24.42 2.04
CA ARG A 141 18.76 -22.96 2.11
C ARG A 141 19.41 -22.24 0.93
N GLU A 142 20.66 -22.60 0.62
CA GLU A 142 21.41 -22.05 -0.53
C GLU A 142 20.74 -22.40 -1.86
N TYR A 143 20.24 -23.64 -1.98
CA TYR A 143 19.47 -24.04 -3.16
C TYR A 143 18.18 -23.22 -3.30
N MET A 144 17.44 -23.04 -2.22
CA MET A 144 16.20 -22.28 -2.19
C MET A 144 16.42 -20.79 -2.56
N GLU A 145 17.49 -20.18 -2.05
CA GLU A 145 17.93 -18.83 -2.43
C GLU A 145 18.24 -18.73 -3.92
N LEU A 146 18.97 -19.71 -4.45
CA LEU A 146 19.33 -19.75 -5.86
C LEU A 146 18.08 -19.90 -6.74
N VAL A 147 17.17 -20.79 -6.39
CA VAL A 147 15.92 -20.99 -7.13
C VAL A 147 15.05 -19.73 -7.08
N ASN A 148 14.91 -19.10 -5.91
CA ASN A 148 14.18 -17.84 -5.78
C ASN A 148 14.78 -16.78 -6.72
N LYS A 149 16.10 -16.54 -6.66
CA LYS A 149 16.78 -15.54 -7.48
C LYS A 149 16.62 -15.77 -8.98
N GLN A 150 16.57 -17.03 -9.42
CA GLN A 150 16.57 -17.38 -10.84
C GLN A 150 15.17 -17.50 -11.45
N LEU A 151 14.16 -17.87 -10.66
CA LEU A 151 12.81 -18.13 -11.18
C LEU A 151 11.77 -17.08 -10.76
N PHE A 152 11.82 -16.56 -9.54
CA PHE A 152 10.72 -15.77 -8.97
C PHE A 152 11.12 -14.34 -8.61
N GLY A 153 12.31 -14.14 -8.05
CA GLY A 153 12.85 -12.83 -7.73
C GLY A 153 12.23 -12.15 -6.51
N PHE A 154 11.72 -12.91 -5.52
CA PHE A 154 11.24 -12.34 -4.25
C PHE A 154 12.39 -11.67 -3.48
N GLU A 155 12.10 -10.58 -2.78
CA GLU A 155 13.10 -9.82 -2.02
C GLU A 155 13.60 -10.61 -0.81
N THR A 156 12.68 -11.31 -0.13
CA THR A 156 12.99 -12.15 1.02
C THR A 156 12.78 -13.63 0.72
N ILE A 157 13.56 -14.47 1.42
CA ILE A 157 13.41 -15.93 1.34
C ILE A 157 12.11 -16.38 2.01
N ASP A 158 11.62 -15.62 2.99
CA ASP A 158 10.43 -15.97 3.74
C ASP A 158 9.16 -15.77 2.89
N GLU A 159 9.06 -14.71 2.09
CA GLU A 159 8.02 -14.58 1.05
C GLU A 159 8.03 -15.77 0.06
N TYR A 160 9.22 -16.18 -0.37
CA TYR A 160 9.34 -17.35 -1.23
C TYR A 160 8.84 -18.62 -0.52
N LYS A 161 9.18 -18.82 0.76
CA LYS A 161 8.64 -19.95 1.54
C LYS A 161 7.12 -19.88 1.66
N GLU A 162 6.53 -18.69 1.82
CA GLU A 162 5.09 -18.51 1.86
C GLU A 162 4.42 -18.93 0.55
N LEU A 163 4.98 -18.53 -0.60
CA LEU A 163 4.51 -19.01 -1.91
C LEU A 163 4.55 -20.55 -1.97
N ILE A 164 5.66 -21.15 -1.56
CA ILE A 164 5.79 -22.61 -1.56
C ILE A 164 4.77 -23.27 -0.63
N ASN A 165 4.52 -22.69 0.54
CA ASN A 165 3.51 -23.17 1.48
C ASN A 165 2.11 -23.05 0.89
N LEU A 166 1.79 -21.96 0.20
CA LEU A 166 0.53 -21.78 -0.52
C LEU A 166 0.35 -22.85 -1.62
N LEU A 167 1.40 -23.11 -2.41
CA LEU A 167 1.40 -24.19 -3.42
C LEU A 167 1.23 -25.58 -2.80
N ILE A 168 1.63 -25.78 -1.55
CA ILE A 168 1.38 -27.02 -0.80
C ILE A 168 -0.07 -27.08 -0.35
N GLN A 169 -0.59 -26.01 0.23
CA GLN A 169 -1.98 -25.94 0.70
C GLN A 169 -2.97 -26.16 -0.45
N LEU A 170 -2.74 -25.50 -1.59
CA LEU A 170 -3.56 -25.64 -2.80
C LEU A 170 -3.50 -27.04 -3.43
N ARG A 171 -2.44 -27.81 -3.15
CA ARG A 171 -2.32 -29.19 -3.65
C ARG A 171 -3.22 -30.17 -2.92
N THR A 172 -3.42 -29.98 -1.61
CA THR A 172 -4.12 -30.94 -0.74
C THR A 172 -5.58 -31.08 -1.18
N PRO A 173 -5.97 -32.14 -1.91
CA PRO A 173 -7.30 -32.27 -2.45
C PRO A 173 -8.12 -33.05 -1.42
N LYS A 174 -8.46 -32.46 -0.27
CA LYS A 174 -9.55 -33.03 0.55
C LYS A 174 -10.89 -32.54 0.03
N LEU A 175 -11.17 -32.83 -1.23
CA LEU A 175 -12.36 -32.41 -1.98
C LEU A 175 -13.69 -32.97 -1.42
N SER A 176 -13.69 -33.64 -0.26
CA SER A 176 -14.84 -34.42 0.19
C SER A 176 -15.18 -34.35 1.68
N LYS A 177 -14.48 -33.57 2.53
CA LYS A 177 -14.94 -33.50 3.93
C LYS A 177 -14.77 -32.21 4.73
N ASP A 178 -13.81 -31.33 4.45
CA ASP A 178 -13.59 -30.17 5.34
C ASP A 178 -13.15 -28.87 4.63
N PHE A 179 -13.64 -28.60 3.41
CA PHE A 179 -13.51 -27.27 2.80
C PHE A 179 -14.59 -26.34 3.35
N LYS A 180 -14.43 -25.86 4.57
CA LYS A 180 -15.25 -24.73 5.05
C LYS A 180 -14.81 -23.48 4.28
N PRO A 181 -15.73 -22.69 3.70
CA PRO A 181 -15.41 -21.43 3.03
C PRO A 181 -14.59 -20.47 3.91
N THR A 182 -14.73 -20.56 5.23
CA THR A 182 -13.94 -19.84 6.23
C THR A 182 -12.44 -20.14 6.14
N LEU A 183 -12.03 -21.38 5.92
CA LEU A 183 -10.61 -21.74 5.83
C LEU A 183 -9.97 -21.19 4.54
N ILE A 184 -10.73 -21.18 3.43
CA ILE A 184 -10.27 -20.56 2.17
C ILE A 184 -10.18 -19.04 2.36
N ASN A 185 -11.18 -18.43 2.98
CA ASN A 185 -11.15 -17.00 3.28
C ASN A 185 -10.01 -16.66 4.24
N GLU A 186 -9.72 -17.49 5.23
CA GLU A 186 -8.60 -17.34 6.17
C GLU A 186 -7.24 -17.51 5.47
N ILE A 187 -7.07 -18.52 4.60
CA ILE A 187 -5.84 -18.69 3.82
C ILE A 187 -5.65 -17.53 2.85
N LEU A 188 -6.71 -17.12 2.14
CA LEU A 188 -6.65 -15.97 1.23
C LEU A 188 -6.41 -14.67 2.00
N SER A 189 -7.02 -14.49 3.18
CA SER A 189 -6.84 -13.30 4.02
C SER A 189 -5.47 -13.25 4.69
N ASN A 190 -4.90 -14.40 5.05
CA ASN A 190 -3.52 -14.50 5.54
C ASN A 190 -2.49 -14.44 4.40
N SER A 191 -2.89 -14.74 3.15
CA SER A 191 -2.07 -14.59 1.94
C SER A 191 -2.19 -13.20 1.32
N LEU A 192 -3.24 -12.45 1.67
CA LEU A 192 -3.24 -11.00 1.51
C LEU A 192 -2.16 -10.51 2.47
N GLN A 193 -1.08 -9.97 1.91
CA GLN A 193 0.06 -9.45 2.65
C GLN A 193 -0.41 -8.73 3.91
N SER A 194 0.20 -9.02 5.06
CA SER A 194 0.24 -8.02 6.12
C SER A 194 0.83 -6.77 5.48
N LEU A 195 0.03 -5.70 5.40
CA LEU A 195 0.46 -4.40 4.86
C LEU A 195 1.90 -4.14 5.32
N SER A 196 2.79 -3.88 4.37
CA SER A 196 4.19 -3.64 4.71
C SER A 196 4.28 -2.47 5.70
N GLU A 197 5.29 -2.44 6.56
CA GLU A 197 5.49 -1.27 7.44
C GLU A 197 5.59 0.04 6.63
N ASP A 198 6.04 -0.05 5.38
CA ASP A 198 6.10 1.07 4.45
C ASP A 198 4.72 1.53 3.95
N ASP A 199 3.70 0.65 3.93
CA ASP A 199 2.31 1.01 3.63
C ASP A 199 1.55 1.53 4.87
N LEU A 200 1.96 1.11 6.06
CA LEU A 200 1.36 1.56 7.32
C LEU A 200 1.78 2.98 7.70
N ARG A 201 3.02 3.38 7.39
CA ARG A 201 3.53 4.74 7.69
C ARG A 201 2.69 5.86 7.06
N PRO A 202 2.37 5.85 5.75
CA PRO A 202 1.52 6.88 5.14
C PRO A 202 0.13 6.97 5.78
N MET A 203 -0.42 5.85 6.24
CA MET A 203 -1.71 5.84 6.94
C MET A 203 -1.60 6.45 8.34
N SER A 204 -0.56 6.12 9.11
CA SER A 204 -0.33 6.74 10.42
C SER A 204 -0.09 8.25 10.29
N GLU A 205 0.70 8.68 9.31
CA GLU A 205 0.91 10.11 9.01
C GLU A 205 -0.40 10.78 8.56
N ALA A 206 -1.24 10.11 7.77
CA ALA A 206 -2.53 10.65 7.36
C ALA A 206 -3.49 10.82 8.55
N VAL A 207 -3.51 9.88 9.49
CA VAL A 207 -4.32 9.96 10.72
C VAL A 207 -3.82 11.10 11.61
N GLU A 208 -2.51 11.20 11.84
CA GLU A 208 -1.95 12.29 12.64
C GLU A 208 -2.21 13.66 12.01
N ASN A 209 -2.11 13.77 10.68
CA ASN A 209 -2.48 14.98 9.96
C ASN A 209 -3.97 15.31 10.07
N MET A 210 -4.84 14.28 10.09
CA MET A 210 -6.28 14.47 10.28
C MET A 210 -6.60 15.01 11.68
N ASP A 211 -5.94 14.48 12.72
CA ASP A 211 -6.10 14.96 14.09
C ASP A 211 -5.62 16.42 14.25
N ILE A 212 -4.47 16.77 13.64
CA ILE A 212 -3.96 18.14 13.62
C ILE A 212 -4.94 19.09 12.90
N LEU A 213 -5.50 18.64 11.76
CA LEU A 213 -6.49 19.41 11.02
C LEU A 213 -7.78 19.62 11.82
N GLU A 214 -8.25 18.60 12.55
CA GLU A 214 -9.44 18.70 13.40
C GLU A 214 -9.24 19.69 14.55
N ALA A 215 -8.09 19.62 15.24
CA ALA A 215 -7.73 20.57 16.28
C ALA A 215 -7.61 22.02 15.75
N ASN A 216 -7.00 22.20 14.58
CA ASN A 216 -6.91 23.52 13.94
C ASN A 216 -8.29 24.05 13.54
N LEU A 217 -9.17 23.18 13.05
CA LEU A 217 -10.52 23.53 12.64
C LEU A 217 -11.38 23.93 13.85
N GLU A 218 -11.22 23.27 14.99
CA GLU A 218 -11.86 23.65 16.24
C GLU A 218 -11.38 25.02 16.75
N ASN A 219 -10.06 25.23 16.77
CA ASN A 219 -9.47 26.53 17.11
C ASN A 219 -9.97 27.67 16.20
N LEU A 220 -10.08 27.42 14.89
CA LEU A 220 -10.62 28.38 13.92
C LEU A 220 -12.10 28.67 14.17
N LYS A 221 -12.90 27.65 14.50
CA LYS A 221 -14.33 27.84 14.85
C LYS A 221 -14.48 28.70 16.09
N ASP A 222 -13.66 28.49 17.11
CA ASP A 222 -13.74 29.29 18.34
C ASP A 222 -13.22 30.71 18.14
N SER A 223 -12.16 30.89 17.36
CA SER A 223 -11.71 32.22 16.93
C SER A 223 -12.78 32.98 16.16
N LYS A 224 -13.52 32.29 15.28
CA LYS A 224 -14.65 32.88 14.56
C LYS A 224 -15.77 33.30 15.51
N LYS A 225 -16.17 32.43 16.45
CA LYS A 225 -17.20 32.78 17.47
C LYS A 225 -16.78 34.00 18.29
N ALA A 226 -15.50 34.10 18.66
CA ALA A 226 -14.98 35.26 19.37
C ALA A 226 -15.05 36.52 18.51
N GLY A 227 -14.67 36.43 17.23
CA GLY A 227 -14.80 37.51 16.25
C GLY A 227 -16.26 37.96 16.06
N ASP A 228 -17.20 37.03 15.95
CA ASP A 228 -18.63 37.31 15.81
C ASP A 228 -19.18 38.06 17.04
N LYS A 229 -18.73 37.71 18.25
CA LYS A 229 -19.08 38.45 19.48
C LYS A 229 -18.56 39.89 19.44
N ILE A 230 -17.31 40.09 19.02
CA ILE A 230 -16.72 41.44 18.87
C ILE A 230 -17.53 42.23 17.84
N MET A 231 -17.86 41.64 16.71
CA MET A 231 -18.63 42.29 15.65
C MET A 231 -20.02 42.72 16.11
N SER A 232 -20.71 41.89 16.92
CA SER A 232 -21.99 42.26 17.54
C SER A 232 -21.89 43.51 18.42
N VAL A 233 -20.87 43.57 19.28
CA VAL A 233 -20.62 44.73 20.16
C VAL A 233 -20.26 45.97 19.34
N TYR A 234 -19.43 45.82 18.31
CA TYR A 234 -19.06 46.92 17.41
C TYR A 234 -20.26 47.44 16.61
N ASP A 235 -21.16 46.57 16.15
CA ASP A 235 -22.38 46.99 15.44
C ASP A 235 -23.30 47.81 16.38
N GLN A 236 -23.42 47.40 17.64
CA GLN A 236 -24.17 48.16 18.64
C GLN A 236 -23.51 49.52 18.94
N TYR A 237 -22.19 49.54 19.10
CA TYR A 237 -21.43 50.79 19.28
C TYR A 237 -21.61 51.74 18.08
N ASN A 238 -21.46 51.21 16.86
CA ASN A 238 -21.64 51.98 15.62
C ASN A 238 -23.05 52.57 15.51
N LYS A 239 -24.09 51.81 15.90
CA LYS A 239 -25.46 52.33 15.96
C LYS A 239 -25.59 53.49 16.94
N VAL A 240 -25.03 53.38 18.15
CA VAL A 240 -25.07 54.46 19.15
C VAL A 240 -24.37 55.71 18.63
N VAL A 241 -23.16 55.56 18.08
CA VAL A 241 -22.40 56.69 17.49
C VAL A 241 -23.16 57.33 16.33
N LEU A 242 -23.83 56.53 15.49
CA LEU A 242 -24.67 57.03 14.41
C LEU A 242 -25.84 57.87 14.97
N TYR A 243 -26.53 57.38 16.00
CA TYR A 243 -27.62 58.10 16.66
C TYR A 243 -27.15 59.40 17.32
N GLU A 244 -26.00 59.39 17.99
CA GLU A 244 -25.42 60.60 18.59
C GLU A 244 -25.10 61.65 17.52
N LYS A 245 -24.46 61.26 16.41
CA LYS A 245 -24.17 62.15 15.29
C LYS A 245 -25.43 62.68 14.62
N ALA A 246 -26.44 61.82 14.41
CA ALA A 246 -27.72 62.23 13.85
C ALA A 246 -28.44 63.23 14.76
N ASN A 247 -28.45 62.99 16.07
CA ASN A 247 -29.08 63.88 17.05
C ASN A 247 -28.35 65.23 17.14
N ALA A 248 -27.00 65.22 17.11
CA ALA A 248 -26.21 66.44 17.04
C ALA A 248 -26.52 67.26 15.78
N TYR A 249 -26.68 66.59 14.63
CA TYR A 249 -27.07 67.25 13.38
C TYR A 249 -28.47 67.89 13.47
N VAL A 250 -29.46 67.17 14.01
CA VAL A 250 -30.82 67.71 14.21
C VAL A 250 -30.81 68.93 15.13
N LYS A 251 -30.14 68.86 16.28
CA LYS A 251 -30.00 69.99 17.21
C LYS A 251 -29.31 71.19 16.56
N SER A 252 -28.26 70.94 15.77
CA SER A 252 -27.60 72.01 15.02
C SER A 252 -28.54 72.65 13.99
N GLY A 253 -29.36 71.84 13.31
CA GLY A 253 -30.40 72.31 12.39
C GLY A 253 -31.45 73.18 13.08
N GLU A 254 -31.93 72.78 14.26
CA GLU A 254 -32.87 73.58 15.08
C GLU A 254 -32.26 74.92 15.51
N GLN A 255 -31.01 74.92 15.98
CA GLN A 255 -30.29 76.16 16.35
C GLN A 255 -30.13 77.10 15.16
N VAL A 256 -29.80 76.58 13.97
CA VAL A 256 -29.75 77.37 12.74
C VAL A 256 -31.14 77.91 12.36
N GLY A 257 -32.21 77.14 12.58
CA GLY A 257 -33.59 77.58 12.41
C GLY A 257 -33.93 78.77 13.30
N LEU A 258 -33.65 78.66 14.60
CA LEU A 258 -33.86 79.74 15.58
C LEU A 258 -33.05 80.99 15.25
N MET A 259 -31.78 80.82 14.85
CA MET A 259 -30.95 81.96 14.43
C MET A 259 -31.44 82.61 13.13
N LYS A 260 -32.01 81.83 12.19
CA LYS A 260 -32.65 82.39 11.00
C LYS A 260 -33.91 83.19 11.34
N GLU A 261 -34.73 82.71 12.27
CA GLU A 261 -35.93 83.45 12.72
C GLU A 261 -35.54 84.72 13.48
N ALA A 262 -34.59 84.65 14.41
CA ALA A 262 -34.06 85.82 15.10
C ALA A 262 -33.44 86.81 14.11
N GLY A 263 -32.70 86.31 13.11
CA GLY A 263 -32.16 87.13 12.03
C GLY A 263 -33.23 87.79 11.15
N LYS A 264 -34.41 87.16 10.97
CA LYS A 264 -35.56 87.80 10.29
C LYS A 264 -36.18 88.89 11.15
N ARG A 265 -36.46 88.62 12.44
CA ARG A 265 -37.03 89.62 13.36
C ARG A 265 -36.11 90.82 13.52
N ASN A 266 -34.81 90.60 13.72
CA ASN A 266 -33.84 91.69 13.80
C ASN A 266 -33.79 92.52 12.51
N LYS A 267 -33.99 91.90 11.32
CA LYS A 267 -34.08 92.64 10.06
C LYS A 267 -35.37 93.47 9.98
N GLU A 268 -36.49 92.93 10.41
CA GLU A 268 -37.78 93.64 10.47
C GLU A 268 -37.70 94.83 11.43
N GLU A 269 -37.15 94.64 12.63
CA GLU A 269 -36.88 95.71 13.60
C GLU A 269 -35.92 96.77 13.03
N LEU A 270 -34.88 96.36 12.29
CA LEU A 270 -33.96 97.31 11.64
C LEU A 270 -34.67 98.16 10.59
N ILE A 271 -35.59 97.56 9.82
CA ILE A 271 -36.41 98.27 8.84
C ILE A 271 -37.34 99.26 9.55
N GLU A 272 -37.96 98.86 10.66
CA GLU A 272 -38.82 99.74 11.44
C GLU A 272 -38.04 100.91 12.07
N LEU A 273 -36.89 100.63 12.70
CA LEU A 273 -36.02 101.67 13.27
C LEU A 273 -35.48 102.62 12.21
N THR A 274 -35.08 102.12 11.05
CA THR A 274 -34.62 102.98 9.94
C THR A 274 -35.76 103.82 9.37
N GLY A 275 -36.98 103.28 9.32
CA GLY A 275 -38.19 104.03 9.03
C GLY A 275 -38.40 105.19 10.02
N GLN A 276 -38.43 104.91 11.32
CA GLN A 276 -38.57 105.92 12.38
C GLN A 276 -37.45 106.96 12.38
N LEU A 277 -36.20 106.55 12.10
CA LEU A 277 -35.08 107.47 11.98
C LEU A 277 -35.25 108.41 10.79
N SER A 278 -35.72 107.90 9.64
CA SER A 278 -35.99 108.71 8.47
C SER A 278 -37.14 109.70 8.69
N GLU A 279 -38.19 109.29 9.40
CA GLU A 279 -39.29 110.18 9.82
C GLU A 279 -38.80 111.27 10.76
N SER A 280 -38.02 110.91 11.79
CA SER A 280 -37.42 111.86 12.74
C SER A 280 -36.46 112.84 12.06
N GLN A 281 -35.64 112.37 11.11
CA GLN A 281 -34.79 113.24 10.29
C GLN A 281 -35.61 114.19 9.41
N SER A 282 -36.73 113.74 8.83
CA SER A 282 -37.63 114.59 8.05
C SER A 282 -38.33 115.65 8.92
N LEU A 283 -38.70 115.30 10.15
CA LEU A 283 -39.28 116.22 11.13
C LEU A 283 -38.27 117.27 11.59
N LYS A 284 -37.03 116.83 11.85
CA LYS A 284 -35.93 117.74 12.20
C LYS A 284 -35.62 118.71 11.05
N ALA A 285 -35.59 118.23 9.81
CA ALA A 285 -35.40 119.08 8.63
C ALA A 285 -36.52 120.13 8.48
N ARG A 286 -37.79 119.74 8.73
CA ARG A 286 -38.92 120.68 8.74
C ARG A 286 -38.80 121.74 9.84
N LEU A 287 -38.41 121.35 11.06
CA LEU A 287 -38.18 122.29 12.17
C LEU A 287 -37.00 123.23 11.89
N GLU A 288 -35.92 122.75 11.27
CA GLU A 288 -34.78 123.58 10.87
C GLU A 288 -35.14 124.57 9.75
N GLU A 289 -36.08 124.24 8.85
CA GLU A 289 -36.62 125.18 7.87
C GLU A 289 -37.57 126.22 8.49
N GLU A 290 -38.31 125.89 9.55
CA GLU A 290 -39.12 126.84 10.31
C GLU A 290 -38.25 127.82 11.11
N PHE A 291 -37.18 127.35 11.75
CA PHE A 291 -36.24 128.22 12.49
C PHE A 291 -35.38 129.14 11.59
N ARG A 292 -35.26 128.87 10.29
CA ARG A 292 -34.57 129.76 9.33
C ARG A 292 -35.43 130.92 8.83
N LYS A 293 -36.72 130.95 9.17
CA LYS A 293 -37.69 131.95 8.71
C LYS A 293 -38.06 133.00 9.77
N GLU A 294 -37.48 132.92 10.96
CA GLU A 294 -37.49 133.97 12.00
C GLU A 294 -36.14 134.71 12.04
#